data_AF-A0A838INU2-F1
#
_entry.id   AF-A0A838INU2-F1
#
_cell.length_a   1.000
_cell.length_b   1.000
_cell.length_c   1.000
_cell.angle_alpha   90.00
_cell.angle_beta   90.00
_cell.angle_gamma   90.00
#
_symmetry.space_group_name_H-M   'P 1'
#
loop_
_entity.id
_entity.type
_entity.pdbx_description
1 polymer ?
#
loop_
_entity_poly.entity_id
_entity_poly.type
_entity_poly.pdbx_seq_one_letter_code
_entity_poly.pdbx_strand_id
1 'polypeptide(L)'
;MIGKFEISFVDGLFWKTLLVGSAIALVSALVISTHFAGSVLLGVLVSSLNMRVVCFAGRKMVETSAEGQSATAFWSVILGIKLILLMILTYYFVIVLGANVFGFVIGYSVFLIAILWQSILYVSKLSQEPDSESTDGIQDADIQ
;
A
#
# COMPACT_ATOMS: atom_id res chain seq x y z
N MET A 1 7.04 -4.29 -18.95
CA MET A 1 6.82 -5.39 -17.98
C MET A 1 6.65 -4.87 -16.53
N ILE A 2 7.36 -3.81 -16.15
CA ILE A 2 7.27 -3.11 -14.84
C ILE A 2 5.84 -2.68 -14.45
N GLY A 3 5.06 -2.11 -15.38
CA GLY A 3 3.71 -1.61 -15.06
C GLY A 3 2.67 -2.66 -14.64
N LYS A 4 2.81 -3.94 -15.04
CA LYS A 4 1.90 -5.03 -14.60
C LYS A 4 2.21 -5.51 -13.18
N PHE A 5 3.49 -5.49 -12.80
CA PHE A 5 3.94 -5.94 -11.47
C PHE A 5 3.50 -4.98 -10.37
N GLU A 6 3.56 -3.67 -10.65
CA GLU A 6 3.15 -2.63 -9.69
C GLU A 6 1.64 -2.61 -9.44
N ILE A 7 0.81 -2.79 -10.46
CA ILE A 7 -0.66 -2.83 -10.29
C ILE A 7 -1.05 -4.02 -9.42
N SER A 8 -0.45 -5.19 -9.66
CA SER A 8 -0.69 -6.39 -8.84
C SER A 8 -0.21 -6.22 -7.39
N PHE A 9 0.91 -5.52 -7.17
CA PHE A 9 1.41 -5.21 -5.83
C PHE A 9 0.46 -4.27 -5.07
N VAL A 10 -0.03 -3.21 -5.72
CA VAL A 10 -0.95 -2.23 -5.13
C VAL A 10 -2.30 -2.85 -4.82
N ASP A 11 -2.84 -3.68 -5.71
CA ASP A 11 -4.09 -4.40 -5.48
C ASP A 11 -3.96 -5.43 -4.35
N GLY A 12 -2.82 -6.13 -4.28
CA GLY A 12 -2.50 -7.02 -3.17
C GLY A 12 -2.41 -6.28 -1.84
N LEU A 13 -1.77 -5.11 -1.81
CA LEU A 13 -1.63 -4.30 -0.61
C LEU A 13 -2.96 -3.66 -0.18
N PHE A 14 -3.79 -3.25 -1.14
CA PHE A 14 -5.16 -2.78 -0.91
C PHE A 14 -6.00 -3.87 -0.24
N TRP A 15 -6.02 -5.08 -0.81
CA TRP A 15 -6.79 -6.19 -0.26
C TRP A 15 -6.29 -6.62 1.12
N LYS A 16 -4.98 -6.66 1.34
CA LYS A 16 -4.41 -6.96 2.67
C LYS A 16 -4.76 -5.88 3.69
N THR A 17 -4.68 -4.61 3.32
CA THR A 17 -5.07 -3.50 4.20
C THR A 17 -6.54 -3.59 4.57
N LEU A 18 -7.40 -3.91 3.60
CA LEU A 18 -8.83 -4.08 3.83
C LEU A 18 -9.13 -5.29 4.72
N LEU A 19 -8.45 -6.41 4.51
CA LEU A 19 -8.62 -7.64 5.28
C LEU A 19 -8.15 -7.47 6.73
N VAL A 20 -6.93 -6.96 6.94
CA VAL A 20 -6.40 -6.68 8.28
C VAL A 20 -7.24 -5.61 8.98
N GLY A 21 -7.62 -4.56 8.25
CA GLY A 21 -8.43 -3.47 8.79
C GLY A 21 -9.84 -3.92 9.18
N SER A 22 -10.45 -4.79 8.38
CA SER A 22 -11.74 -5.40 8.69
C SER A 22 -11.67 -6.31 9.92
N ALA A 23 -10.61 -7.12 10.04
CA ALA A 23 -10.38 -7.94 11.24
C ALA A 23 -10.23 -7.09 12.50
N ILE A 24 -9.44 -6.01 12.45
CA ILE A 24 -9.27 -5.08 13.57
C ILE A 24 -10.59 -4.39 13.91
N ALA A 25 -11.35 -3.95 12.91
CA ALA A 25 -12.66 -3.34 13.12
C ALA A 25 -13.64 -4.32 13.79
N LEU A 26 -13.64 -5.59 13.37
CA LEU A 26 -14.52 -6.62 13.93
C LEU A 26 -14.16 -6.91 15.38
N VAL A 27 -12.88 -7.06 15.72
CA VAL A 27 -12.43 -7.19 17.11
C VAL A 27 -12.81 -5.96 17.92
N SER A 28 -12.63 -4.77 17.36
CA SER A 28 -12.97 -3.52 18.04
C SER A 28 -14.48 -3.35 18.27
N ALA A 29 -15.31 -3.89 17.38
CA ALA A 29 -16.77 -3.90 17.54
C ALA A 29 -17.19 -4.79 18.72
N LEU A 30 -16.50 -5.91 18.92
CA LEU A 30 -16.77 -6.85 20.00
C LEU A 30 -16.25 -6.37 21.36
N VAL A 31 -15.10 -5.70 21.39
CA VAL A 31 -14.41 -5.34 22.63
C VAL A 31 -14.75 -3.92 23.10
N ILE A 32 -14.92 -2.96 22.19
CA ILE A 32 -15.06 -1.53 22.52
C ILE A 32 -16.47 -1.04 22.21
N SER A 33 -16.80 -0.89 20.94
CA SER A 33 -18.10 -0.36 20.49
C SER A 33 -18.22 -0.44 18.97
N THR A 34 -19.44 -0.61 18.47
CA THR A 34 -19.78 -0.51 17.05
C THR A 34 -19.44 0.86 16.46
N HIS A 35 -19.59 1.93 17.24
CA HIS A 35 -19.25 3.29 16.79
C HIS A 35 -17.74 3.47 16.59
N PHE A 36 -16.95 2.88 17.48
CA PHE A 36 -15.49 2.86 17.35
C PHE A 36 -15.06 2.02 16.15
N ALA A 37 -15.65 0.84 15.95
CA ALA A 37 -15.39 -0.01 14.79
C ALA A 37 -15.72 0.68 13.46
N GLY A 38 -16.82 1.43 13.39
CA GLY A 38 -17.15 2.26 12.22
C GLY A 38 -16.09 3.32 11.93
N SER A 39 -15.53 3.93 12.98
CA SER A 39 -14.44 4.91 12.84
C SER A 39 -13.15 4.25 12.33
N VAL A 40 -12.84 3.04 12.81
CA VAL A 40 -11.72 2.22 12.30
C VAL A 40 -11.91 1.89 10.83
N LEU A 41 -13.09 1.42 10.42
CA LEU A 41 -13.38 1.13 9.01
C LEU A 41 -13.24 2.36 8.12
N LEU A 42 -13.72 3.52 8.56
CA LEU A 42 -13.53 4.78 7.83
C LEU A 42 -12.04 5.11 7.66
N GLY A 43 -11.23 4.96 8.71
CA GLY A 43 -9.78 5.12 8.63
C GLY A 43 -9.13 4.17 7.63
N VAL A 44 -9.53 2.89 7.65
CA VAL A 44 -9.04 1.85 6.71
C VAL A 44 -9.39 2.20 5.26
N LEU A 45 -10.62 2.63 5.00
CA LEU A 45 -11.07 3.04 3.67
C LEU A 45 -10.30 4.26 3.17
N VAL A 46 -10.15 5.30 4.01
CA VAL A 46 -9.39 6.50 3.66
C VAL A 46 -7.93 6.14 3.35
N SER A 47 -7.30 5.30 4.18
CA SER A 47 -5.92 4.87 3.99
C SER A 47 -5.73 4.06 2.71
N SER A 48 -6.60 3.08 2.46
CA SER A 48 -6.54 2.24 1.26
C SER A 48 -6.73 3.02 -0.05
N LEU A 49 -7.66 3.98 -0.08
CA LEU A 49 -7.84 4.89 -1.21
C LEU A 49 -6.67 5.86 -1.37
N ASN A 50 -6.18 6.42 -0.26
CA ASN A 50 -5.02 7.32 -0.26
C ASN A 50 -3.82 6.62 -0.91
N MET A 51 -3.56 5.38 -0.54
CA MET A 51 -2.44 4.59 -1.05
C MET A 51 -2.53 4.37 -2.56
N ARG A 52 -3.72 4.06 -3.11
CA ARG A 52 -3.92 3.94 -4.57
C ARG A 52 -3.54 5.22 -5.31
N VAL A 53 -3.97 6.37 -4.78
CA VAL A 53 -3.65 7.67 -5.38
C VAL A 53 -2.16 8.01 -5.24
N VAL A 54 -1.51 7.69 -4.12
CA VAL A 54 -0.05 7.90 -3.96
C VAL A 54 0.70 7.05 -4.97
N CYS A 55 0.39 5.76 -5.09
CA CYS A 55 1.04 4.88 -6.05
C CYS A 55 0.84 5.34 -7.49
N PHE A 56 -0.36 5.78 -7.85
CA PHE A 56 -0.64 6.31 -9.18
C PHE A 56 0.19 7.57 -9.49
N ALA A 57 0.20 8.54 -8.58
CA ALA A 57 0.98 9.77 -8.74
C ALA A 57 2.49 9.51 -8.74
N GLY A 58 2.97 8.63 -7.86
CA GLY A 58 4.38 8.21 -7.81
C GLY A 58 4.82 7.55 -9.11
N ARG A 59 4.00 6.66 -9.68
CA ARG A 59 4.30 6.04 -10.98
C ARG A 59 4.40 7.08 -12.08
N LYS A 60 3.48 8.04 -12.10
CA LYS A 60 3.49 9.13 -13.07
C LYS A 60 4.72 10.02 -12.92
N MET A 61 5.15 10.32 -11.71
CA MET A 61 6.40 11.07 -11.46
C MET A 61 7.63 10.33 -11.98
N VAL A 62 7.72 9.02 -11.76
CA VAL A 62 8.84 8.19 -12.24
C VAL A 62 8.83 8.07 -13.75
N GLU A 63 7.68 7.79 -14.38
CA GLU A 63 7.51 7.76 -15.85
C GLU A 63 7.96 9.08 -16.48
N THR A 64 7.47 10.21 -15.97
CA THR A 64 7.82 11.55 -16.49
C THR A 64 9.29 11.90 -16.28
N SER A 65 9.88 11.50 -15.14
CA SER A 65 11.30 11.71 -14.88
C SER A 65 12.19 10.89 -15.82
N ALA A 66 11.78 9.68 -16.19
CA ALA A 66 12.52 8.85 -17.14
C ALA A 66 12.48 9.42 -18.57
N GLU A 67 11.42 10.15 -18.93
CA GLU A 67 11.25 10.84 -20.21
C GLU A 67 11.94 12.22 -20.26
N GLY A 68 12.63 12.64 -19.19
CA GLY A 68 13.37 13.90 -19.13
C GLY A 68 12.48 15.16 -19.09
N GLN A 69 11.18 15.03 -18.85
CA GLN A 69 10.24 16.15 -18.80
C GLN A 69 10.09 16.71 -17.38
N SER A 70 9.86 18.03 -17.25
CA SER A 70 9.71 18.72 -15.96
C SER A 70 8.35 18.54 -15.27
N ALA A 71 7.49 17.63 -15.75
CA ALA A 71 6.15 17.44 -15.20
C ALA A 71 6.14 16.81 -13.78
N THR A 72 7.31 16.46 -13.22
CA THR A 72 7.49 16.13 -11.79
C THR A 72 6.95 17.23 -10.87
N ALA A 73 7.12 18.51 -11.24
CA ALA A 73 6.59 19.63 -10.47
C ALA A 73 5.05 19.65 -10.46
N PHE A 74 4.42 19.35 -11.59
CA PHE A 74 2.96 19.28 -11.72
C PHE A 74 2.36 18.15 -10.86
N TRP A 75 2.97 16.97 -10.89
CA TRP A 75 2.52 15.85 -10.04
C TRP A 75 2.75 16.10 -8.54
N SER A 76 3.81 16.85 -8.19
CA SER A 76 4.03 17.29 -6.81
C SER A 76 2.93 18.24 -6.33
N VAL A 77 2.50 19.19 -7.18
CA VAL A 77 1.35 20.08 -6.88
C VAL A 77 0.07 19.28 -6.72
N ILE A 78 -0.18 18.28 -7.56
CA ILE A 78 -1.34 17.38 -7.42
C ILE A 78 -1.31 16.65 -6.07
N LEU A 79 -0.15 16.16 -5.64
CA LEU A 79 0.01 15.56 -4.32
C LEU A 79 -0.24 16.57 -3.19
N GLY A 80 0.19 17.81 -3.33
CA GLY A 80 -0.12 18.89 -2.38
C GLY A 80 -1.62 19.14 -2.26
N ILE A 81 -2.33 19.28 -3.38
CA ILE A 81 -3.80 19.45 -3.41
C ILE A 81 -4.49 18.25 -2.74
N LYS A 82 -4.01 17.05 -3.03
CA LYS A 82 -4.52 15.84 -2.41
C LYS A 82 -4.38 15.86 -0.89
N LEU A 83 -3.26 16.33 -0.34
CA LEU A 83 -3.10 16.43 1.12
C LEU A 83 -4.10 17.40 1.74
N ILE A 84 -4.40 18.52 1.08
CA ILE A 84 -5.44 19.47 1.51
C ILE A 84 -6.81 18.79 1.49
N LEU A 85 -7.15 18.08 0.42
CA LEU A 85 -8.41 17.33 0.33
C LEU A 85 -8.51 16.25 1.42
N LEU A 86 -7.42 15.54 1.69
CA LEU A 86 -7.36 14.53 2.73
C LEU A 86 -7.57 15.14 4.13
N MET A 87 -7.00 16.32 4.37
CA MET A 87 -7.20 17.08 5.61
C MET A 87 -8.66 17.50 5.78
N ILE A 88 -9.28 18.08 4.74
CA ILE A 88 -10.69 18.49 4.77
C ILE A 88 -11.60 17.27 5.00
N LEU A 89 -11.32 16.17 4.31
CA LEU A 89 -12.09 14.94 4.45
C LEU A 89 -11.96 14.33 5.85
N THR A 90 -10.75 14.32 6.41
CA THR A 90 -10.49 13.84 7.78
C THR A 90 -11.21 14.72 8.81
N TYR A 91 -11.14 16.05 8.63
CA TYR A 91 -11.85 17.00 9.47
C TYR A 91 -13.37 16.75 9.43
N TYR A 92 -13.93 16.55 8.24
CA TYR A 92 -15.35 16.23 8.06
C TYR A 92 -15.75 14.93 8.78
N PHE A 93 -14.94 13.87 8.64
CA PHE A 93 -15.21 12.61 9.34
C PHE A 93 -15.19 12.73 10.85
N VAL A 94 -14.21 13.44 11.40
CA VAL A 94 -14.04 13.58 12.86
C VAL A 94 -15.07 14.53 13.46
N ILE A 95 -15.25 15.72 12.87
CA ILE A 95 -16.04 16.80 13.48
C ILE A 95 -17.51 16.71 13.10
N VAL A 96 -17.83 16.40 11.84
CA VAL A 96 -19.22 16.43 11.36
C VAL A 96 -19.89 15.07 11.53
N LEU A 97 -19.22 13.99 11.15
CA LEU A 97 -19.73 12.63 11.30
C LEU A 97 -19.49 12.06 12.71
N GLY A 98 -18.74 12.78 13.55
CA GLY A 98 -18.45 12.37 14.93
C GLY A 98 -17.55 11.15 15.04
N ALA A 99 -16.79 10.79 13.99
CA ALA A 99 -15.91 9.63 14.04
C ALA A 99 -14.91 9.75 15.20
N ASN A 100 -14.74 8.66 15.95
CA ASN A 100 -13.79 8.63 17.04
C ASN A 100 -12.37 8.77 16.49
N VAL A 101 -11.66 9.82 16.92
CA VAL A 101 -10.31 10.17 16.43
C VAL A 101 -9.34 9.00 16.57
N PHE A 102 -9.35 8.32 17.72
CA PHE A 102 -8.45 7.19 17.96
C PHE A 102 -8.79 6.01 17.04
N GLY A 103 -10.07 5.68 16.89
CA GLY A 103 -10.51 4.64 15.97
C GLY A 103 -10.10 4.95 14.53
N PHE A 104 -10.31 6.19 14.08
CA PHE A 104 -9.93 6.65 12.75
C PHE A 104 -8.42 6.56 12.52
N VAL A 105 -7.60 7.03 13.46
CA VAL A 105 -6.12 6.96 13.36
C VAL A 105 -5.64 5.52 13.33
N ILE A 106 -6.16 4.65 14.21
CA ILE A 106 -5.81 3.22 14.23
C ILE A 106 -6.14 2.59 12.89
N GLY A 107 -7.36 2.81 12.38
CA GLY A 107 -7.78 2.33 11.07
C GLY A 107 -6.91 2.85 9.95
N TYR A 108 -6.54 4.14 10.00
CA TYR A 108 -5.68 4.76 9.02
C TYR A 108 -4.28 4.14 9.01
N SER A 109 -3.72 3.80 10.18
CA SER A 109 -2.38 3.23 10.35
C SER A 109 -2.27 1.74 9.96
N VAL A 110 -3.38 1.03 9.73
CA VAL A 110 -3.35 -0.40 9.37
C VAL A 110 -2.53 -0.69 8.11
N PHE A 111 -2.48 0.25 7.16
CA PHE A 111 -1.67 0.08 5.95
C PHE A 111 -0.17 -0.13 6.24
N LEU A 112 0.37 0.42 7.34
CA LEU A 112 1.78 0.23 7.72
C LEU A 112 2.06 -1.24 8.04
N ILE A 113 1.12 -1.90 8.72
CA ILE A 113 1.20 -3.32 9.03
C ILE A 113 1.13 -4.13 7.72
N ALA A 114 0.25 -3.74 6.80
CA ALA A 114 0.15 -4.40 5.50
C ALA A 114 1.44 -4.25 4.66
N ILE A 115 2.10 -3.08 4.72
CA ILE A 115 3.39 -2.85 4.07
C ILE A 115 4.46 -3.73 4.69
N LEU A 116 4.60 -3.74 6.02
CA LEU A 116 5.56 -4.59 6.72
C LEU A 116 5.39 -6.06 6.37
N TRP A 117 4.15 -6.55 6.39
CA TRP A 117 3.82 -7.92 6.00
C TRP A 117 4.23 -8.23 4.56
N GLN A 118 3.96 -7.32 3.63
CA GLN A 118 4.31 -7.50 2.22
C GLN A 118 5.83 -7.45 1.99
N SER A 119 6.55 -6.58 2.70
CA SER A 119 8.02 -6.49 2.63
C SER A 119 8.70 -7.76 3.16
N ILE A 120 8.22 -8.33 4.27
CA ILE A 120 8.77 -9.58 4.84
C ILE A 120 8.59 -10.75 3.87
N LEU A 121 7.41 -10.88 3.26
CA LEU A 121 7.15 -11.92 2.27
C LEU A 121 7.99 -11.77 0.99
N TYR A 122 8.32 -10.54 0.60
CA TYR A 122 9.15 -10.29 -0.57
C TYR A 122 10.62 -10.66 -0.30
N VAL A 123 11.17 -10.25 0.85
CA VAL A 123 12.54 -10.57 1.27
C VAL A 123 12.75 -12.07 1.44
N SER A 124 11.78 -12.78 2.03
CA SER A 124 11.85 -14.24 2.20
C SER A 124 11.84 -15.00 0.88
N LYS A 125 11.11 -14.52 -0.14
CA LYS A 125 11.14 -15.11 -1.49
C LYS A 125 12.49 -14.92 -2.19
N LEU A 126 13.09 -13.73 -2.09
CA LEU A 126 14.44 -13.47 -2.63
C LEU A 126 15.51 -14.34 -1.97
N SER A 127 15.31 -14.74 -0.71
CA SER A 127 16.24 -15.61 0.01
C SER A 127 16.08 -17.10 -0.34
N GLN A 128 15.03 -17.45 -1.09
CA GLN A 128 14.66 -18.83 -1.45
C GLN A 128 14.92 -19.17 -2.93
N GLU A 129 15.55 -18.28 -3.69
CA GLU A 129 16.03 -18.55 -5.05
C GLU A 129 17.53 -18.94 -4.92
N PRO A 130 17.87 -20.21 -4.65
CA PRO A 130 19.24 -20.66 -4.82
C PRO A 130 19.56 -20.62 -6.31
N ASP A 131 20.78 -20.24 -6.63
CA ASP A 131 21.39 -20.27 -7.97
C ASP A 131 21.20 -21.64 -8.66
N SER A 132 20.03 -21.90 -9.24
CA SER A 132 19.81 -23.05 -10.12
C SER A 132 20.12 -22.63 -11.56
N GLU A 133 21.32 -22.12 -11.79
CA GLU A 133 21.87 -21.89 -13.13
C GLU A 133 23.40 -22.12 -13.11
N SER A 134 23.80 -23.37 -12.87
CA SER A 134 25.12 -23.95 -13.20
C SER A 134 25.11 -25.40 -12.70
N THR A 135 24.81 -26.41 -13.52
CA THR A 135 25.82 -27.09 -14.33
C THR A 135 25.08 -28.12 -15.21
N ASP A 136 24.94 -27.86 -16.51
CA ASP A 136 24.66 -28.91 -17.50
C ASP A 136 25.36 -28.56 -18.83
N GLY A 137 26.68 -28.33 -18.72
CA GLY A 137 27.50 -27.82 -19.83
C GLY A 137 28.96 -28.28 -19.83
N ILE A 138 29.33 -29.32 -19.08
CA ILE A 138 30.64 -29.97 -19.20
C ILE A 138 30.49 -31.48 -18.94
N GLN A 139 29.97 -32.21 -19.91
CA GLN A 139 30.27 -33.63 -20.07
C GLN A 139 30.16 -33.96 -21.56
N ASP A 140 31.29 -33.84 -22.25
CA ASP A 140 31.70 -34.58 -23.47
C ASP A 140 32.87 -33.84 -24.14
N ALA A 141 33.97 -33.75 -23.38
CA ALA A 141 35.30 -33.68 -23.96
C ALA A 141 36.17 -34.60 -23.10
N ASP A 142 36.80 -35.56 -23.77
CA ASP A 142 37.80 -36.50 -23.25
C ASP A 142 37.32 -37.65 -22.34
N ILE A 143 36.84 -38.74 -22.97
CA ILE A 143 37.39 -40.08 -22.68
C ILE A 143 37.66 -40.81 -24.02
N GLN A 144 38.96 -41.08 -24.17
CA GLN A 144 39.71 -41.97 -25.07
C GLN A 144 38.96 -43.10 -25.78
#